data_AF-A0A0N4THG7-F1
#
_entry.id   AF-A0A0N4THG7-F1
#
_cell.length_a   1.000
_cell.length_b   1.000
_cell.length_c   1.000
_cell.angle_alpha   90.00
_cell.angle_beta   90.00
_cell.angle_gamma   90.00
#
_symmetry.space_group_name_H-M   'P 1'
#
loop_
_entity.id
_entity.type
_entity.pdbx_description
1 polymer ?
#
loop_
_entity_poly.entity_id
_entity_poly.type
_entity_poly.pdbx_seq_one_letter_code
_entity_poly.pdbx_strand_id
1 'polypeptide(L)'
;MKLTIFLSTLLVIPLFAEHQINLYPVYNKLKQRTGYALNVNIGKPGKEFRVLLDTLTSLLWVPGTDRIHPFCYNKQFYSKFDSTSCTTTLCTSMAQCYGIRGVNLWSWNDDILVFFLLTNQK
;
A
#
# COMPACT_ATOMS: atom_id res chain seq x y z
N MET A 1 -19.38 -6.12 -62.21
CA MET A 1 -19.23 -6.69 -60.86
C MET A 1 -19.29 -5.52 -59.86
N LYS A 2 -20.32 -5.45 -59.01
CA LYS A 2 -20.48 -4.35 -58.03
C LYS A 2 -19.83 -4.78 -56.70
N LEU A 3 -18.85 -4.00 -56.25
CA LEU A 3 -18.22 -4.18 -54.94
C LEU A 3 -18.98 -3.32 -53.92
N THR A 4 -19.66 -3.96 -52.99
CA THR A 4 -20.31 -3.30 -51.86
C THR A 4 -19.39 -3.42 -50.65
N ILE A 5 -18.87 -2.29 -50.16
CA ILE A 5 -17.99 -2.23 -48.99
C ILE A 5 -18.87 -1.89 -47.77
N PHE A 6 -18.91 -2.79 -46.79
CA PHE A 6 -19.53 -2.53 -45.50
C PHE A 6 -18.49 -1.94 -44.56
N LEU A 7 -18.61 -0.65 -44.26
CA LEU A 7 -17.77 0.03 -43.28
C LEU A 7 -18.43 -0.12 -41.90
N SER A 8 -18.01 -1.12 -41.13
CA SER A 8 -18.44 -1.25 -39.73
C SER A 8 -17.51 -0.41 -38.85
N THR A 9 -17.96 0.75 -38.41
CA THR A 9 -17.29 1.48 -37.34
C THR A 9 -17.65 0.81 -36.02
N LEU A 10 -16.72 0.01 -35.47
CA LEU A 10 -16.84 -0.53 -34.13
C LEU A 10 -16.73 0.67 -33.16
N LEU A 11 -17.87 1.15 -32.66
CA LEU A 11 -17.92 2.17 -31.61
C LEU A 11 -17.46 1.52 -30.29
N VAL A 12 -16.16 1.35 -30.12
CA VAL A 12 -15.60 0.97 -28.81
C VAL A 12 -15.71 2.20 -27.93
N ILE A 13 -16.78 2.28 -27.13
CA ILE A 13 -16.82 3.20 -26.01
C ILE A 13 -15.84 2.61 -24.99
N PRO A 14 -14.67 3.23 -24.74
CA PRO A 14 -13.80 2.74 -23.69
C PRO A 14 -14.54 2.99 -22.37
N LEU A 15 -15.06 1.92 -21.77
CA LEU A 15 -15.51 1.97 -20.39
C LEU A 15 -14.25 2.11 -19.53
N PHE A 16 -13.76 3.34 -19.38
CA PHE A 16 -12.66 3.62 -18.47
C PHE A 16 -13.19 3.46 -17.04
N ALA A 17 -12.89 2.33 -16.43
CA ALA A 17 -13.05 2.15 -14.99
C ALA A 17 -11.95 2.94 -14.27
N GLU A 18 -12.32 4.05 -13.65
CA GLU A 18 -11.39 4.82 -12.83
C GLU A 18 -11.19 4.05 -11.50
N HIS A 19 -9.93 3.75 -11.19
CA HIS A 19 -9.54 3.13 -9.94
C HIS A 19 -9.17 4.23 -8.97
N GLN A 20 -9.98 4.42 -7.93
CA GLN A 20 -9.72 5.41 -6.89
C GLN A 20 -9.16 4.71 -5.63
N ILE A 21 -8.10 5.28 -5.06
CA ILE A 21 -7.55 4.83 -3.78
C ILE A 21 -8.11 5.72 -2.68
N ASN A 22 -8.62 5.11 -1.61
CA ASN A 22 -9.05 5.85 -0.43
C ASN A 22 -7.82 6.35 0.35
N LEU A 23 -7.69 7.68 0.42
CA LEU A 23 -6.63 8.35 1.17
C LEU A 23 -7.19 9.06 2.40
N TYR A 24 -6.52 8.87 3.54
CA TYR A 24 -6.87 9.46 4.82
C TYR A 24 -5.88 10.59 5.14
N PRO A 25 -6.33 11.84 5.34
CA PRO A 25 -5.43 12.94 5.67
C PRO A 25 -4.80 12.72 7.06
N VAL A 26 -3.50 12.98 7.14
CA VAL A 26 -2.71 12.90 8.38
C VAL A 26 -2.35 14.31 8.82
N TYR A 27 -2.52 14.60 10.11
CA TYR A 27 -2.25 15.91 10.70
C TYR A 27 -1.19 15.82 11.79
N ASN A 28 -0.36 16.86 11.90
CA ASN A 28 0.56 16.99 13.03
C ASN A 28 -0.15 17.50 14.29
N LYS A 29 0.61 17.65 15.39
CA LYS A 29 0.12 18.19 16.66
C LYS A 29 -0.45 19.62 16.57
N LEU A 30 -0.06 20.38 15.54
CA LEU A 30 -0.55 21.73 15.26
C LEU A 30 -1.75 21.73 14.30
N LYS A 31 -2.36 20.57 14.02
CA LYS A 31 -3.47 20.39 13.07
C LYS A 31 -3.15 20.78 11.62
N GLN A 32 -1.87 20.86 11.26
CA GLN A 32 -1.47 21.06 9.87
C GLN A 32 -1.41 19.71 9.16
N ARG A 33 -1.93 19.65 7.93
CA ARG A 33 -1.90 18.43 7.11
C ARG A 33 -0.45 18.13 6.72
N THR A 34 0.05 16.96 7.11
CA THR A 34 1.42 16.53 6.84
C THR A 34 1.52 15.41 5.81
N GLY A 35 0.40 14.84 5.39
CA GLY A 35 0.40 13.82 4.34
C GLY A 35 -0.92 13.09 4.25
N TYR A 36 -0.89 11.96 3.54
CA TYR A 36 -2.01 11.06 3.35
C TYR A 36 -1.57 9.65 3.73
N ALA A 37 -2.45 8.91 4.39
CA ALA A 37 -2.27 7.51 4.67
C ALA A 37 -3.27 6.68 3.89
N LEU A 38 -2.94 5.43 3.62
CA LEU A 38 -3.84 4.48 2.99
C LEU A 38 -3.87 3.18 3.79
N ASN A 39 -4.98 2.46 3.69
CA ASN A 39 -5.13 1.16 4.33
C ASN A 39 -4.56 0.06 3.42
N VAL A 40 -3.71 -0.80 3.97
CA VAL A 40 -3.17 -1.99 3.32
C VAL A 40 -3.45 -3.21 4.18
N ASN A 41 -3.73 -4.35 3.55
CA ASN A 41 -3.74 -5.64 4.23
C ASN A 41 -2.46 -6.39 3.91
N ILE A 42 -1.79 -6.91 4.93
CA ILE A 42 -0.55 -7.68 4.79
C ILE A 42 -0.78 -9.08 5.36
N GLY A 43 -0.40 -10.09 4.59
CA GLY A 43 -0.41 -11.49 4.99
C GLY A 43 -1.73 -12.25 4.80
N LYS A 44 -1.72 -13.52 5.23
CA LYS A 44 -2.89 -14.43 5.23
C LYS A 44 -2.98 -15.20 6.57
N PRO A 45 -4.01 -14.99 7.41
CA PRO A 45 -5.11 -14.04 7.21
C PRO A 45 -4.62 -12.59 7.16
N GLY A 46 -5.31 -11.77 6.35
CA GLY A 46 -4.92 -10.37 6.11
C GLY A 46 -5.04 -9.52 7.37
N LYS A 47 -3.96 -8.80 7.68
CA LYS A 47 -3.90 -7.87 8.80
C LYS A 47 -3.85 -6.44 8.28
N GLU A 48 -4.80 -5.61 8.71
CA GLU A 48 -4.89 -4.22 8.24
C GLU A 48 -3.85 -3.32 8.91
N PHE A 49 -3.22 -2.46 8.10
CA PHE A 49 -2.33 -1.40 8.52
C PHE A 49 -2.72 -0.09 7.82
N ARG A 50 -2.64 1.03 8.54
CA ARG A 50 -2.72 2.36 7.95
C ARG A 50 -1.32 2.93 7.80
N VAL A 51 -0.85 3.00 6.55
CA VAL A 51 0.53 3.40 6.21
C VAL A 51 0.56 4.78 5.59
N LEU A 52 1.57 5.58 5.92
CA LEU A 52 1.77 6.91 5.33
C LEU A 52 2.31 6.75 3.90
N LEU A 53 1.73 7.48 2.96
CA LEU A 53 2.25 7.58 1.60
C LEU A 53 3.51 8.46 1.61
N ASP A 54 4.64 7.86 1.29
CA ASP A 54 5.91 8.54 1.12
C ASP A 54 6.39 8.34 -0.32
N THR A 55 6.51 9.43 -1.07
CA THR A 55 6.99 9.39 -2.47
C THR A 55 8.50 9.57 -2.58
N LEU A 56 9.21 9.78 -1.46
CA LEU A 56 10.66 9.98 -1.43
C LEU A 56 11.42 8.67 -1.24
N THR A 57 10.74 7.59 -0.85
CA THR A 57 11.35 6.26 -0.67
C THR A 57 10.53 5.19 -1.39
N SER A 58 11.19 4.10 -1.79
CA SER A 58 10.54 2.93 -2.39
C SER A 58 10.17 1.86 -1.35
N LEU A 59 10.23 2.19 -0.05
CA LEU A 59 10.10 1.23 1.03
C LEU A 59 8.71 1.32 1.68
N LEU A 60 7.96 0.22 1.61
CA LEU A 60 6.83 0.00 2.50
C LEU A 60 7.36 -0.63 3.80
N TRP A 61 7.05 -0.02 4.95
CA TRP A 61 7.38 -0.59 6.24
C TRP A 61 6.24 -0.41 7.24
N VAL A 62 6.09 -1.41 8.10
CA VAL A 62 5.15 -1.42 9.23
C VAL A 62 5.91 -1.85 10.49
N PRO A 63 5.44 -1.47 11.69
CA PRO A 63 6.08 -1.90 12.93
C PRO A 63 6.13 -3.43 13.04
N GLY A 64 7.31 -3.98 13.32
CA GLY A 64 7.49 -5.39 13.68
C GLY A 64 7.24 -5.64 15.17
N THR A 65 7.31 -6.90 15.59
CA THR A 65 7.05 -7.32 16.98
C THR A 65 8.08 -6.82 18.01
N ASP A 66 9.21 -6.24 17.57
CA ASP A 66 10.19 -5.65 18.47
C ASP A 66 9.69 -4.33 19.07
N ARG A 67 9.25 -4.37 20.33
CA ARG A 67 8.60 -3.25 21.05
C ARG A 67 9.57 -2.32 21.78
N ILE A 68 10.80 -2.19 21.30
CA ILE A 68 11.85 -1.48 22.04
C ILE A 68 11.59 0.04 22.08
N HIS A 69 10.97 0.61 21.03
CA HIS A 69 10.82 2.05 20.90
C HIS A 69 9.40 2.55 21.27
N PRO A 70 9.23 3.63 22.06
CA PRO A 70 7.91 4.16 22.46
C PRO A 70 6.97 4.53 21.30
N PHE A 71 7.53 4.82 20.12
CA PHE A 71 6.74 5.01 18.89
C PHE A 71 5.83 3.81 18.60
N CYS A 72 6.26 2.60 18.96
CA CYS A 72 5.53 1.37 18.70
C CYS A 72 4.32 1.17 19.62
N TYR A 73 4.17 1.94 20.71
CA TYR A 73 3.06 1.77 21.64
C TYR A 73 1.71 1.99 20.95
N ASN A 74 0.77 1.08 21.23
CA ASN A 74 -0.59 1.07 20.65
C ASN A 74 -0.64 0.98 19.11
N LYS A 75 0.43 0.54 18.45
CA LYS A 75 0.42 0.29 16.99
C LYS A 75 0.11 -1.18 16.67
N GLN A 76 -0.47 -1.38 15.50
CA GLN A 76 -0.60 -2.69 14.88
C GLN A 76 0.79 -3.20 14.48
N PHE A 77 1.07 -4.48 14.73
CA PHE A 77 2.36 -5.10 14.42
C PHE A 77 2.24 -6.16 13.33
N TYR A 78 3.25 -6.24 12.48
CA TYR A 78 3.43 -7.38 11.58
C TYR A 78 4.30 -8.45 12.26
N SER A 79 3.87 -9.69 12.12
CA SER A 79 4.61 -10.89 12.52
C SER A 79 4.51 -11.88 11.37
N LYS A 80 5.66 -12.33 10.86
CA LYS A 80 5.68 -13.35 9.80
C LYS A 80 5.07 -14.68 10.23
N PHE A 81 5.04 -14.96 11.54
CA PHE A 81 4.46 -16.18 12.10
C PHE A 81 2.93 -16.17 12.08
N ASP A 82 2.32 -14.98 11.95
CA ASP A 82 0.87 -14.83 11.88
C ASP A 82 0.36 -14.98 10.43
N SER A 83 1.26 -15.13 9.45
CA SER A 83 0.94 -15.14 8.03
C SER A 83 1.40 -16.43 7.35
N THR A 84 0.45 -17.08 6.68
CA THR A 84 0.67 -18.29 5.86
C THR A 84 1.16 -17.99 4.45
N SER A 85 1.07 -16.73 3.99
CA SER A 85 1.57 -16.28 2.68
C SER A 85 3.01 -15.77 2.74
N CYS A 86 3.61 -15.65 3.93
CA CYS A 86 5.00 -15.22 4.03
C CYS A 86 5.94 -16.29 3.48
N THR A 87 6.76 -15.92 2.49
CA THR A 87 7.70 -16.84 1.83
C THR A 87 9.15 -16.71 2.33
N THR A 88 9.43 -15.70 3.14
CA THR A 88 10.77 -15.43 3.65
C THR A 88 11.17 -16.39 4.77
N THR A 89 12.17 -17.24 4.50
CA THR A 89 12.78 -18.12 5.48
C THR A 89 13.83 -17.39 6.32
N LEU A 90 14.70 -16.61 5.66
CA LEU A 90 15.75 -15.79 6.26
C LEU A 90 15.49 -14.32 5.95
N CYS A 91 15.36 -13.48 6.99
CA CYS A 91 15.20 -12.04 6.81
C CYS A 91 16.53 -11.37 6.48
N THR A 92 16.47 -10.34 5.65
CA THR A 92 17.57 -9.39 5.47
C THR A 92 17.29 -8.17 6.33
N SER A 93 18.35 -7.55 6.88
CA SER A 93 18.22 -6.31 7.66
C SER A 93 18.79 -5.13 6.88
N MET A 94 18.19 -3.95 7.09
CA MET A 94 18.61 -2.70 6.46
C MET A 94 18.37 -1.53 7.43
N ALA A 95 19.18 -0.48 7.34
CA ALA A 95 18.93 0.78 8.00
C ALA A 95 18.42 1.82 6.98
N GLN A 96 17.35 2.54 7.31
CA GLN A 96 16.82 3.63 6.49
C GLN A 96 16.81 4.92 7.31
N CYS A 97 17.27 6.02 6.70
CA CYS A 97 17.24 7.34 7.32
C CYS A 97 16.14 8.21 6.70
N TYR A 98 15.37 8.86 7.56
CA TYR A 98 14.40 9.90 7.22
C TYR A 98 14.86 11.20 7.90
N GLY A 99 15.71 11.96 7.22
CA GLY A 99 16.43 13.10 7.80
C GLY A 99 17.37 12.66 8.91
N ILE A 100 17.22 13.22 10.12
CA ILE A 100 18.03 12.89 11.30
C ILE A 100 17.55 11.61 12.04
N ARG A 101 16.51 10.94 11.55
CA ARG A 101 15.93 9.76 12.20
C ARG A 101 16.29 8.50 11.43
N GLY A 102 16.98 7.57 12.07
CA GLY A 102 17.25 6.23 11.53
C GLY A 102 16.24 5.20 12.01
N VAL A 103 15.88 4.25 11.16
CA VAL A 103 15.09 3.06 11.50
C VAL A 103 15.80 1.81 11.01
N ASN A 104 15.83 0.77 11.86
CA ASN A 104 16.27 -0.57 11.47
C ASN A 104 15.06 -1.35 10.95
N LEU A 105 15.23 -2.01 9.83
CA LEU A 105 14.20 -2.73 9.09
C LEU A 105 14.62 -4.20 8.92
N TRP A 106 13.64 -5.09 8.97
CA TRP A 106 13.78 -6.48 8.56
C TRP A 106 12.80 -6.77 7.43
N SER A 107 13.31 -7.29 6.32
CA SER A 107 12.53 -7.53 5.11
C SER A 107 11.83 -8.89 5.17
N TRP A 108 10.55 -8.88 4.83
CA TRP A 108 9.70 -10.07 4.69
C TRP A 108 8.93 -9.97 3.37
N ASN A 109 8.92 -11.07 2.61
CA ASN A 109 8.12 -11.23 1.40
C ASN A 109 6.79 -11.85 1.80
N ASP A 110 5.72 -11.08 1.66
CA ASP A 110 4.37 -11.48 2.02
C ASP A 110 3.36 -10.83 1.06
N ASP A 111 2.14 -11.36 1.04
CA ASP A 111 1.06 -10.82 0.22
C ASP A 111 0.64 -9.44 0.75
N ILE A 112 0.55 -8.46 -0.15
CA ILE A 112 0.08 -7.10 0.16
C ILE A 112 -1.13 -6.79 -0.73
N LEU A 113 -2.23 -6.38 -0.10
CA LEU A 113 -3.46 -5.99 -0.76
C LEU A 113 -3.75 -4.51 -0.50
N VAL A 114 -3.95 -3.76 -1.59
CA VAL A 114 -4.41 -2.37 -1.59
C VAL A 114 -5.81 -2.34 -2.17
N PHE A 115 -6.76 -1.72 -1.47
CA PHE A 115 -8.14 -1.64 -1.92
C PHE A 115 -8.36 -0.45 -2.85
N PHE A 116 -8.94 -0.72 -4.02
CA PHE A 116 -9.36 0.28 -4.99
C PHE A 116 -10.88 0.32 -5.03
N LEU A 117 -11.45 1.52 -5.09
CA LEU A 117 -12.83 1.73 -5.46
C LEU A 117 -12.92 1.78 -6.99
N LEU A 118 -13.81 0.96 -7.55
CA LEU A 118 -14.18 1.03 -8.95
C LEU A 118 -15.32 2.03 -9.08
N THR A 119 -15.06 3.17 -9.72
CA THR A 119 -16.11 4.12 -10.09
C THR A 119 -16.33 4.06 -11.59
N ASN A 120 -17.56 3.76 -12.01
CA ASN A 120 -17.97 3.92 -13.39
C ASN A 120 -18.06 5.42 -13.70
N GLN A 121 -17.32 5.89 -14.71
CA GLN A 121 -17.53 7.25 -15.23
C GLN A 121 -18.91 7.32 -15.89
N LYS A 122 -19.72 8.29 -15.45
CA LYS A 122 -21.05 8.58 -16.00
C LYS A 122 -20.93 9.40 -17.28
#